data_AF-A0A952VH17-F1
#
_entry.id   AF-A0A952VH17-F1
#
_cell.length_a   1.000
_cell.length_b   1.000
_cell.length_c   1.000
_cell.angle_alpha   90.00
_cell.angle_beta   90.00
_cell.angle_gamma   90.00
#
_symmetry.space_group_name_H-M   'P 1'
#
loop_
_entity.id
_entity.type
_entity.pdbx_description
1 polymer ?
#
loop_
_entity_poly.entity_id
_entity_poly.type
_entity_poly.pdbx_seq_one_letter_code
_entity_poly.pdbx_strand_id
1 'polypeptide(L)'
;MLDTTADRRTGVLVDIFSELLTIGACVASRRDAKDLGNPEHIRSRILTMFTTAEHQSKSSGVEAGVFEQAKFAVAAFLDEKIMSTSWGHRAQQAAERRFQYAFFKTTLAGSEFFERLETIRRVSPRNSDLLEVYALCLTLGFSGKYSDYDQEQLSRLIEEVTAEVQPKRGERSILSPHGQRPQEWIDAAQRGLPVWAVGVIGVAIPLLVYSVLEYFMQGQVTDLLNQLTQIRSGADR
;
A
#
# COMPACT_ATOMS: atom_id res chain seq x y z
N MET A 1 39.03 17.35 7.56
CA MET A 1 38.46 18.21 6.50
C MET A 1 38.49 17.42 5.20
N LEU A 2 37.62 16.41 5.10
CA LEU A 2 37.49 15.51 3.95
C LEU A 2 35.99 15.23 3.76
N ASP A 3 35.51 15.60 2.57
CA ASP A 3 34.37 15.05 1.84
C ASP A 3 32.92 15.21 2.36
N THR A 4 32.46 16.45 2.58
CA THR A 4 31.02 16.76 2.75
C THR A 4 30.29 16.95 1.41
N THR A 5 31.03 17.05 0.29
CA THR A 5 30.45 17.35 -1.03
C THR A 5 29.94 16.10 -1.76
N ALA A 6 30.56 14.93 -1.55
CA ALA A 6 30.05 13.67 -2.11
C ALA A 6 28.79 13.18 -1.37
N ASP A 7 28.77 13.29 -0.04
CA ASP A 7 27.64 12.90 0.82
C ASP A 7 26.36 13.71 0.53
N ARG A 8 26.49 14.96 0.06
CA ARG A 8 25.34 15.82 -0.27
C ARG A 8 24.66 15.45 -1.61
N ARG A 9 25.30 14.64 -2.47
CA ARG A 9 24.70 14.21 -3.76
C ARG A 9 23.86 12.94 -3.64
N THR A 10 24.08 12.12 -2.61
CA THR A 10 23.30 10.91 -2.36
C THR A 10 22.03 11.30 -1.60
N GLY A 11 20.85 11.02 -2.16
CA GLY A 11 19.55 11.38 -1.61
C GLY A 11 18.90 12.62 -2.24
N VAL A 12 19.54 13.31 -3.19
CA VAL A 12 18.97 14.50 -3.84
C VAL A 12 17.72 14.13 -4.64
N LEU A 13 17.75 13.02 -5.39
CA LEU A 13 16.58 12.53 -6.10
C LEU A 13 15.47 12.12 -5.13
N VAL A 14 15.83 11.46 -4.03
CA VAL A 14 14.86 11.06 -3.01
C VAL A 14 14.16 12.28 -2.42
N ASP A 15 14.91 13.32 -2.08
CA ASP A 15 14.37 14.58 -1.54
C ASP A 15 13.42 15.24 -2.54
N ILE A 16 13.80 15.32 -3.82
CA ILE A 16 12.98 15.88 -4.91
C ILE A 16 11.65 15.14 -5.08
N PHE A 17 11.66 13.80 -4.97
CA PHE A 17 10.48 12.97 -5.17
C PHE A 17 9.75 12.60 -3.86
N SER A 18 10.25 13.04 -2.70
CA SER A 18 9.76 12.64 -1.37
C SER A 18 8.26 12.89 -1.18
N GLU A 19 7.78 14.06 -1.60
CA GLU A 19 6.36 14.40 -1.49
C GLU A 19 5.48 13.52 -2.39
N LEU A 20 5.96 13.20 -3.60
CA LEU A 20 5.25 12.32 -4.54
C LEU A 20 5.18 10.88 -3.99
N LEU A 21 6.29 10.36 -3.46
CA LEU A 21 6.34 9.04 -2.81
C LEU A 21 5.40 8.97 -1.60
N THR A 22 5.37 10.03 -0.79
CA THR A 22 4.49 10.14 0.39
C THR A 22 3.02 10.14 -0.01
N ILE A 23 2.64 10.87 -1.06
CA ILE A 23 1.27 10.84 -1.58
C ILE A 23 0.91 9.43 -2.05
N GLY A 24 1.77 8.77 -2.82
CA GLY A 24 1.51 7.40 -3.29
C GLY A 24 1.32 6.41 -2.13
N ALA A 25 2.14 6.52 -1.08
CA ALA A 25 2.00 5.71 0.13
C ALA A 25 0.69 6.00 0.89
N CYS A 26 0.29 7.27 0.99
CA CYS A 26 -0.96 7.69 1.61
C CYS A 26 -2.18 7.16 0.83
N VAL A 27 -2.14 7.25 -0.50
CA VAL A 27 -3.16 6.70 -1.41
C VAL A 27 -3.27 5.19 -1.23
N ALA A 28 -2.14 4.47 -1.15
CA ALA A 28 -2.14 3.03 -0.93
C ALA A 28 -2.75 2.61 0.43
N SER A 29 -2.61 3.47 1.45
CA SER A 29 -3.15 3.24 2.79
C SER A 29 -4.66 3.49 2.87
N ARG A 30 -5.23 4.28 1.94
CA ARG A 30 -6.65 4.63 1.90
C ARG A 30 -7.34 3.87 0.76
N ARG A 31 -7.86 2.67 1.07
CA ARG A 31 -8.56 1.84 0.06
C ARG A 31 -9.92 2.41 -0.36
N ASP A 32 -10.56 3.18 0.52
CA ASP A 32 -11.90 3.73 0.30
C ASP A 32 -11.90 5.12 -0.35
N ALA A 33 -12.49 5.21 -1.55
CA ALA A 33 -12.55 6.40 -2.40
C ALA A 33 -13.20 7.62 -1.75
N LYS A 34 -14.04 7.43 -0.71
CA LYS A 34 -14.70 8.54 0.00
C LYS A 34 -13.68 9.44 0.71
N ASP A 35 -12.54 8.90 1.12
CA ASP A 35 -11.54 9.60 1.93
C ASP A 35 -10.44 10.28 1.11
N LEU A 36 -10.45 10.14 -0.22
CA LEU A 36 -9.46 10.76 -1.11
C LEU A 36 -9.97 12.06 -1.77
N GLY A 37 -11.27 12.38 -1.73
CA GLY A 37 -11.81 13.63 -2.29
C GLY A 37 -12.09 13.59 -3.80
N ASN A 38 -11.71 14.64 -4.55
CA ASN A 38 -11.94 14.72 -6.00
C ASN A 38 -10.73 14.17 -6.79
N PRO A 39 -10.89 13.14 -7.64
CA PRO A 39 -9.81 12.57 -8.45
C PRO A 39 -9.07 13.60 -9.33
N GLU A 40 -9.80 14.57 -9.89
CA GLU A 40 -9.22 15.63 -10.74
C GLU A 40 -8.27 16.53 -9.95
N HIS A 41 -8.63 16.85 -8.71
CA HIS A 41 -7.81 17.70 -7.85
C HIS A 41 -6.52 16.99 -7.44
N ILE A 42 -6.60 15.71 -7.07
CA ILE A 42 -5.41 14.91 -6.74
C ILE A 42 -4.50 14.78 -7.97
N ARG A 43 -5.07 14.48 -9.15
CA ARG A 43 -4.30 14.42 -10.39
C ARG A 43 -3.59 15.75 -10.68
N SER A 44 -4.32 16.86 -10.66
CA SER A 44 -3.76 18.19 -10.91
C SER A 44 -2.63 18.55 -9.92
N ARG A 45 -2.82 18.19 -8.65
CA ARG A 45 -1.79 18.34 -7.61
C ARG A 45 -0.54 17.52 -7.92
N ILE A 46 -0.69 16.24 -8.27
CA ILE A 46 0.44 15.37 -8.64
C ILE A 46 1.18 15.92 -9.87
N LEU A 47 0.45 16.37 -10.90
CA LEU A 47 1.08 16.99 -12.09
C LEU A 47 1.88 18.23 -11.71
N THR A 48 1.34 19.08 -10.84
CA THR A 48 2.05 20.26 -10.32
C THR A 48 3.32 19.86 -9.58
N MET A 49 3.27 18.81 -8.76
CA MET A 49 4.42 18.31 -8.02
C MET A 49 5.49 17.73 -8.94
N PHE A 50 5.13 17.06 -10.04
CA PHE A 50 6.10 16.65 -11.06
C PHE A 50 6.78 17.85 -11.72
N THR A 51 6.04 18.91 -12.04
CA THR A 51 6.61 20.15 -12.58
C THR A 51 7.57 20.80 -11.56
N THR A 52 7.18 20.87 -10.28
CA THR A 52 8.03 21.37 -9.21
C THR A 52 9.31 20.52 -9.06
N ALA A 53 9.19 19.19 -9.10
CA ALA A 53 10.32 18.28 -9.05
C ALA A 53 11.29 18.50 -10.23
N GLU A 54 10.78 18.79 -11.42
CA GLU A 54 11.62 19.12 -12.59
C GLU A 54 12.36 20.45 -12.42
N HIS A 55 11.76 21.46 -11.79
CA HIS A 55 12.45 22.70 -11.46
C HIS A 55 13.52 22.50 -10.37
N GLN A 56 13.23 21.69 -9.36
CA GLN A 56 14.17 21.34 -8.29
C GLN A 56 15.36 20.53 -8.81
N SER A 57 15.13 19.61 -9.75
CA SER A 57 16.21 18.81 -10.35
C SER A 57 17.18 19.68 -11.15
N LYS A 58 16.65 20.64 -11.93
CA LYS A 58 17.47 21.61 -12.68
C LYS A 58 18.32 22.49 -11.76
N SER A 59 17.72 23.02 -10.69
CA SER A 59 18.44 23.85 -9.71
C SER A 59 19.48 23.06 -8.89
N SER A 60 19.25 21.77 -8.68
CA SER A 60 20.18 20.87 -7.97
C SER A 60 21.26 20.26 -8.87
N GLY A 61 21.26 20.59 -10.17
CA GLY A 61 22.25 20.09 -11.13
C GLY A 61 22.13 18.60 -11.45
N VAL A 62 20.95 18.01 -11.26
CA VAL A 62 20.66 16.62 -11.63
C VAL A 62 20.66 16.49 -13.16
N GLU A 63 21.33 15.47 -13.68
CA GLU A 63 21.33 15.18 -15.10
C GLU A 63 19.91 14.85 -15.60
N ALA A 64 19.50 15.43 -16.73
CA ALA A 64 18.15 15.25 -17.25
C ALA A 64 17.78 13.78 -17.47
N GLY A 65 18.71 12.95 -17.97
CA GLY A 65 18.50 11.52 -18.15
C GLY A 65 18.24 10.79 -16.83
N VAL A 66 18.96 11.15 -15.76
CA VAL A 66 18.78 10.57 -14.42
C VAL A 66 17.43 10.99 -13.83
N PHE A 67 17.05 12.26 -13.98
CA PHE A 67 15.74 12.74 -13.56
C PHE A 67 14.60 12.00 -14.27
N GLU A 68 14.70 11.80 -15.59
CA GLU A 68 13.68 11.09 -16.36
C GLU A 68 13.56 9.61 -15.96
N GLN A 69 14.66 8.95 -15.59
CA GLN A 69 14.61 7.59 -15.03
C GLN A 69 13.89 7.55 -13.68
N ALA A 70 14.18 8.50 -12.78
CA ALA A 70 13.50 8.59 -11.48
C ALA A 70 12.00 8.94 -11.63
N LYS A 71 11.70 9.91 -12.49
CA LYS A 71 10.32 10.31 -12.84
C LYS A 71 9.52 9.15 -13.38
N PHE A 72 10.12 8.30 -14.22
CA PHE A 72 9.49 7.09 -14.72
C PHE A 72 9.08 6.14 -13.59
N ALA A 73 10.02 5.83 -12.68
CA ALA A 73 9.76 4.96 -11.54
C ALA A 73 8.61 5.47 -10.66
N VAL A 74 8.63 6.77 -10.34
CA VAL A 74 7.61 7.39 -9.49
C VAL A 74 6.26 7.49 -10.19
N ALA A 75 6.23 7.76 -11.50
CA ALA A 75 5.00 7.78 -12.29
C ALA A 75 4.35 6.38 -12.36
N ALA A 76 5.14 5.33 -12.61
CA ALA A 76 4.67 3.95 -12.62
C ALA A 76 4.10 3.54 -11.25
N PHE A 77 4.81 3.88 -10.17
CA PHE A 77 4.36 3.65 -8.80
C PHE A 77 3.04 4.34 -8.48
N LEU A 78 2.93 5.64 -8.78
CA LEU A 78 1.71 6.40 -8.51
C LEU A 78 0.51 5.88 -9.30
N ASP A 79 0.70 5.54 -10.57
CA ASP A 79 -0.36 4.94 -11.38
C ASP A 79 -0.86 3.64 -10.76
N GLU A 80 0.03 2.74 -10.34
CA GLU A 80 -0.35 1.49 -9.69
C GLU A 80 -1.11 1.72 -8.38
N LYS A 81 -0.62 2.64 -7.52
CA LYS A 81 -1.30 2.95 -6.26
C LYS A 81 -2.67 3.56 -6.47
N ILE A 82 -2.82 4.48 -7.41
CA ILE A 82 -4.13 5.06 -7.74
C ILE A 82 -5.06 3.98 -8.30
N MET A 83 -4.55 3.09 -9.17
CA MET A 83 -5.32 1.99 -9.72
C MET A 83 -5.77 0.97 -8.67
N SER A 84 -5.02 0.80 -7.58
CA SER A 84 -5.41 -0.07 -6.47
C SER A 84 -6.54 0.49 -5.59
N THR A 85 -6.90 1.77 -5.76
CA THR A 85 -8.02 2.38 -5.04
C THR A 85 -9.36 2.15 -5.74
N SER A 86 -10.47 2.37 -5.04
CA SER A 86 -11.81 2.36 -5.66
C SER A 86 -12.03 3.48 -6.70
N TRP A 87 -11.15 4.48 -6.80
CA TRP A 87 -11.10 5.39 -7.96
C TRP A 87 -10.60 4.69 -9.21
N GLY A 88 -9.72 3.70 -9.07
CA GLY A 88 -9.15 2.93 -10.17
C GLY A 88 -10.22 2.37 -11.12
N HIS A 89 -11.36 1.93 -10.58
CA HIS A 89 -12.49 1.44 -11.38
C HIS A 89 -13.19 2.52 -12.22
N ARG A 90 -13.19 3.80 -11.80
CA ARG A 90 -13.69 4.94 -12.60
C ARG A 90 -12.58 5.58 -13.45
N ALA A 91 -11.34 5.57 -12.98
CA ALA A 91 -10.15 6.04 -13.68
C ALA A 91 -9.69 5.08 -14.79
N GLN A 92 -10.20 3.85 -14.81
CA GLN A 92 -10.06 2.88 -15.91
C GLN A 92 -10.56 3.44 -17.25
N GLN A 93 -11.39 4.49 -17.24
CA GLN A 93 -12.04 5.03 -18.43
C GLN A 93 -11.13 5.80 -19.40
N ALA A 94 -9.86 6.06 -19.08
CA ALA A 94 -8.91 6.56 -20.09
C ALA A 94 -7.45 6.23 -19.73
N ALA A 95 -6.86 5.28 -20.46
CA ALA A 95 -5.42 4.96 -20.39
C ALA A 95 -4.54 6.22 -20.55
N GLU A 96 -5.03 7.20 -21.33
CA GLU A 96 -4.38 8.50 -21.54
C GLU A 96 -4.16 9.33 -20.28
N ARG A 97 -4.94 9.04 -19.24
CA ARG A 97 -4.87 9.73 -17.95
C ARG A 97 -3.81 9.12 -17.03
N ARG A 98 -3.20 7.99 -17.37
CA ARG A 98 -2.10 7.46 -16.55
C ARG A 98 -0.84 8.32 -16.73
N PHE A 99 -0.10 8.55 -15.65
CA PHE A 99 1.13 9.34 -15.70
C PHE A 99 2.17 8.69 -16.62
N GLN A 100 2.27 7.36 -16.62
CA GLN A 100 3.13 6.60 -17.53
C GLN A 100 2.82 6.90 -19.01
N TYR A 101 1.54 7.04 -19.37
CA TYR A 101 1.15 7.33 -20.75
C TYR A 101 1.30 8.83 -21.06
N ALA A 102 0.94 9.69 -20.11
CA ALA A 102 1.05 11.14 -20.26
C ALA A 102 2.50 11.57 -20.51
N PHE A 103 3.45 11.02 -19.75
CA PHE A 103 4.86 11.40 -19.81
C PHE A 103 5.68 10.56 -20.80
N PHE A 104 5.47 9.24 -20.83
CA PHE A 104 6.35 8.31 -21.55
C PHE A 104 5.66 7.56 -22.69
N LYS A 105 4.36 7.81 -22.92
CA LYS A 105 3.56 7.15 -23.97
C LYS A 105 3.61 5.62 -23.91
N THR A 106 3.83 5.05 -22.72
CA THR A 106 3.82 3.60 -22.49
C THR A 106 2.60 3.20 -21.65
N THR A 107 2.15 1.97 -21.84
CA THR A 107 1.19 1.28 -20.96
C THR A 107 1.81 0.06 -20.26
N LEU A 108 3.11 -0.18 -20.50
CA LEU A 108 3.88 -1.32 -20.03
C LEU A 108 4.87 -0.92 -18.93
N ALA A 109 4.60 0.18 -18.21
CA ALA A 109 5.54 0.66 -17.19
C ALA A 109 5.80 -0.36 -16.08
N GLY A 110 4.84 -1.25 -15.81
CA GLY A 110 4.98 -2.34 -14.84
C GLY A 110 6.08 -3.36 -15.18
N SER A 111 6.39 -3.58 -16.46
CA SER A 111 7.52 -4.45 -16.88
C SER A 111 8.79 -3.65 -17.13
N GLU A 112 8.67 -2.50 -17.81
CA GLU A 112 9.79 -1.59 -18.11
C GLU A 112 10.49 -1.07 -16.84
N PHE A 113 9.77 -0.93 -15.73
CA PHE A 113 10.36 -0.58 -14.44
C PHE A 113 11.50 -1.52 -14.07
N PHE A 114 11.28 -2.83 -14.20
CA PHE A 114 12.26 -3.84 -13.81
C PHE A 114 13.43 -3.93 -14.81
N GLU A 115 13.18 -3.69 -16.10
CA GLU A 115 14.23 -3.61 -17.12
C GLU A 115 15.18 -2.43 -16.86
N ARG A 116 14.62 -1.26 -16.51
CA ARG A 116 15.40 -0.09 -16.12
C ARG A 116 16.16 -0.33 -14.82
N LEU A 117 15.52 -0.93 -13.81
CA LEU A 117 16.16 -1.31 -12.55
C LEU A 117 17.39 -2.19 -12.77
N GLU A 118 17.26 -3.23 -13.60
CA GLU A 118 18.39 -4.11 -13.91
C GLU A 118 19.54 -3.36 -14.60
N THR A 119 19.21 -2.46 -15.53
CA THR A 119 20.21 -1.61 -16.18
C THR A 119 20.94 -0.72 -15.18
N ILE A 120 20.23 -0.14 -14.21
CA ILE A 120 20.80 0.72 -13.16
C ILE A 120 21.73 -0.08 -12.25
N ARG A 121 21.32 -1.27 -11.81
CA ARG A 121 22.12 -2.18 -10.95
C ARG A 121 23.42 -2.63 -11.60
N ARG A 122 23.52 -2.68 -12.93
CA ARG A 122 24.77 -3.03 -13.62
C ARG A 122 25.86 -1.95 -13.54
N VAL A 123 25.52 -0.72 -13.15
CA VAL A 123 26.43 0.45 -13.13
C VAL A 123 26.76 0.90 -11.67
N SER A 124 26.57 -0.01 -10.70
CA SER A 124 26.37 0.19 -9.24
C SER A 124 27.56 0.66 -8.38
N PRO A 125 28.26 1.73 -8.77
CA PRO A 125 28.43 2.76 -7.72
C PRO A 125 28.05 4.17 -8.19
N ARG A 126 27.81 4.38 -9.49
CA ARG A 126 27.55 5.72 -10.03
C ARG A 126 26.10 6.19 -9.83
N ASN A 127 25.17 5.24 -9.65
CA ASN A 127 23.73 5.50 -9.65
C ASN A 127 23.05 5.19 -8.31
N SER A 128 23.77 5.28 -7.18
CA SER A 128 23.22 4.94 -5.85
C SER A 128 21.93 5.70 -5.54
N ASP A 129 21.86 6.99 -5.88
CA ASP A 129 20.69 7.84 -5.67
C ASP A 129 19.47 7.42 -6.52
N LEU A 130 19.71 7.02 -7.77
CA LEU A 130 18.64 6.54 -8.65
C LEU A 130 18.14 5.15 -8.22
N LEU A 131 19.05 4.27 -7.81
CA LEU A 131 18.71 2.96 -7.27
C LEU A 131 17.88 3.09 -5.99
N GLU A 132 18.17 4.08 -5.15
CA GLU A 132 17.41 4.38 -3.93
C GLU A 132 15.96 4.75 -4.24
N VAL A 133 15.69 5.59 -5.24
CA VAL A 133 14.30 5.90 -5.67
C VAL A 133 13.54 4.64 -6.08
N TYR A 134 14.17 3.74 -6.84
CA TYR A 134 13.56 2.47 -7.24
C TYR A 134 13.30 1.56 -6.03
N ALA A 135 14.25 1.47 -5.11
CA ALA A 135 14.11 0.70 -3.87
C ALA A 135 12.96 1.25 -3.00
N LEU A 136 12.79 2.58 -2.95
CA LEU A 136 11.68 3.21 -2.26
C LEU A 136 10.33 2.86 -2.90
N CYS A 137 10.20 2.97 -4.23
CA CYS A 137 8.97 2.54 -4.91
C CYS A 137 8.61 1.09 -4.59
N LEU A 138 9.60 0.19 -4.61
CA LEU A 138 9.45 -1.23 -4.30
C LEU A 138 9.03 -1.47 -2.83
N THR A 139 9.72 -0.84 -1.87
CA THR A 139 9.41 -0.98 -0.43
C THR A 139 8.07 -0.34 -0.04
N LEU A 140 7.57 0.61 -0.82
CA LEU A 140 6.21 1.15 -0.73
C LEU A 140 5.16 0.25 -1.42
N GLY A 141 5.58 -0.92 -1.91
CA GLY A 141 4.72 -1.99 -2.43
C GLY A 141 4.39 -1.85 -3.91
N PHE A 142 5.29 -1.29 -4.72
CA PHE A 142 5.20 -1.43 -6.18
C PHE A 142 5.43 -2.88 -6.58
N SER A 143 4.48 -3.48 -7.29
CA SER A 143 4.55 -4.87 -7.75
C SER A 143 4.78 -4.98 -9.26
N GLY A 144 4.19 -4.08 -10.04
CA GLY A 144 4.25 -4.11 -11.50
C GLY A 144 3.92 -5.49 -12.07
N LYS A 145 4.80 -6.00 -12.95
CA LYS A 145 4.63 -7.31 -13.59
C LYS A 145 4.51 -8.50 -12.61
N TYR A 146 4.93 -8.35 -11.36
CA TYR A 146 4.89 -9.42 -10.35
C TYR A 146 3.57 -9.48 -9.56
N SER A 147 2.61 -8.60 -9.84
CA SER A 147 1.33 -8.52 -9.10
C SER A 147 0.60 -9.86 -8.98
N ASP A 148 0.56 -10.66 -10.06
CA ASP A 148 -0.41 -11.76 -10.16
C ASP A 148 0.17 -13.17 -9.94
N TYR A 149 1.48 -13.39 -10.12
CA TYR A 149 2.04 -14.75 -10.16
C TYR A 149 3.33 -14.99 -9.37
N ASP A 150 4.09 -13.96 -8.99
CA ASP A 150 5.49 -14.13 -8.56
C ASP A 150 5.89 -13.23 -7.37
N GLN A 151 5.02 -13.17 -6.35
CA GLN A 151 5.22 -12.35 -5.15
C GLN A 151 6.48 -12.74 -4.35
N GLU A 152 6.87 -14.02 -4.36
CA GLU A 152 8.09 -14.49 -3.70
C GLU A 152 9.36 -14.01 -4.43
N GLN A 153 9.33 -13.94 -5.75
CA GLN A 153 10.44 -13.38 -6.52
C GLN A 153 10.57 -11.87 -6.26
N LEU A 154 9.43 -11.18 -6.18
CA LEU A 154 9.40 -9.76 -5.83
C LEU A 154 9.99 -9.51 -4.44
N SER A 155 9.62 -10.29 -3.42
CA SER A 155 10.16 -10.09 -2.06
C SER A 155 11.68 -10.27 -2.00
N ARG A 156 12.22 -11.32 -2.65
CA ARG A 156 13.68 -11.52 -2.77
C ARG A 156 14.36 -10.36 -3.49
N LEU A 157 13.78 -9.88 -4.58
CA LEU A 157 14.31 -8.73 -5.32
C LEU A 157 14.33 -7.45 -4.46
N ILE A 158 13.29 -7.22 -3.66
CA ILE A 158 13.22 -6.08 -2.73
C ILE A 158 14.36 -6.16 -1.72
N GLU A 159 14.60 -7.34 -1.13
CA GLU A 159 15.68 -7.56 -0.17
C GLU A 159 17.05 -7.28 -0.80
N GLU A 160 17.32 -7.81 -2.00
CA GLU A 160 18.57 -7.60 -2.72
C GLU A 160 18.81 -6.11 -3.03
N VAL A 161 17.82 -5.44 -3.62
CA VAL A 161 17.95 -4.04 -4.04
C VAL A 161 18.11 -3.13 -2.83
N THR A 162 17.36 -3.39 -1.74
CA THR A 162 17.46 -2.59 -0.51
C THR A 162 18.80 -2.81 0.20
N ALA A 163 19.37 -4.02 0.11
CA ALA A 163 20.72 -4.30 0.61
C ALA A 163 21.81 -3.62 -0.24
N GLU A 164 21.60 -3.51 -1.55
CA GLU A 164 22.51 -2.85 -2.48
C GLU A 164 22.51 -1.32 -2.31
N VAL A 165 21.36 -0.72 -2.01
CA VAL A 165 21.22 0.72 -1.75
C VAL A 165 21.82 1.11 -0.41
N GLN A 166 21.73 0.26 0.61
CA GLN A 166 22.34 0.54 1.92
C GLN A 166 23.86 0.58 1.79
N PRO A 167 24.50 1.75 1.92
CA PRO A 167 25.94 1.78 2.11
C PRO A 167 26.24 1.04 3.42
N LYS A 168 27.48 0.61 3.62
CA LYS A 168 28.04 0.34 4.96
C LYS A 168 27.98 1.62 5.80
N ARG A 169 26.76 2.03 6.18
CA ARG A 169 26.42 3.21 6.96
C ARG A 169 26.80 2.86 8.39
N GLY A 170 28.10 2.90 8.67
CA GLY A 170 28.55 3.26 10.00
C GLY A 170 27.90 4.61 10.30
N GLU A 171 27.07 4.65 11.33
CA GLU A 171 26.58 5.90 11.93
C GLU A 171 25.66 6.76 11.05
N ARG A 172 24.40 6.37 10.87
CA ARG A 172 23.33 7.38 11.02
C ARG A 172 22.21 6.88 11.91
N SER A 173 22.04 7.67 12.97
CA SER A 173 20.93 7.84 13.88
C SER A 173 19.82 6.82 13.76
N ILE A 174 19.76 5.97 14.79
CA ILE A 174 18.60 5.19 15.16
C ILE A 174 17.42 6.18 15.32
N LEU A 175 16.58 6.33 14.28
CA LEU A 175 15.42 7.24 14.33
C LEU A 175 14.33 6.75 15.31
N SER A 176 14.48 5.55 15.87
CA SER A 176 13.84 5.11 17.11
C SER A 176 14.55 3.86 17.66
N PRO A 177 15.00 3.83 18.93
CA PRO A 177 15.57 2.63 19.57
C PRO A 177 14.63 1.41 19.56
N HIS A 178 13.34 1.64 19.27
CA HIS A 178 12.30 0.61 19.16
C HIS A 178 11.75 0.49 17.73
N GLY A 179 12.54 0.83 16.71
CA GLY A 179 12.19 0.67 15.28
C GLY A 179 12.09 -0.78 14.81
N GLN A 180 11.78 -1.73 15.69
CA GLN A 180 11.38 -3.07 15.29
C GLN A 180 9.97 -2.96 14.70
N ARG A 181 9.95 -2.94 13.37
CA ARG A 181 8.76 -3.02 12.53
C ARG A 181 8.00 -4.30 12.88
N PRO A 182 6.77 -4.24 13.40
CA PRO A 182 5.97 -5.44 13.59
C PRO A 182 5.46 -5.84 12.21
N GLN A 183 6.26 -6.64 11.51
CA GLN A 183 6.02 -7.12 10.14
C GLN A 183 4.70 -7.93 10.05
N GLU A 184 4.17 -8.38 11.18
CA GLU A 184 3.03 -9.29 11.29
C GLU A 184 1.66 -8.63 10.96
N TRP A 185 1.53 -7.30 11.09
CA TRP A 185 0.21 -6.66 10.94
C TRP A 185 -0.16 -6.31 9.49
N ILE A 186 0.82 -6.19 8.59
CA ILE A 186 0.55 -5.87 7.17
C ILE A 186 0.17 -7.14 6.39
N ASP A 187 0.79 -8.27 6.71
CA ASP A 187 0.42 -9.58 6.14
C ASP A 187 -0.97 -10.04 6.60
N ALA A 188 -1.36 -9.69 7.84
CA ALA A 188 -2.69 -9.98 8.37
C ALA A 188 -3.78 -9.06 7.78
N ALA A 189 -3.43 -7.84 7.37
CA ALA A 189 -4.37 -6.90 6.74
C ALA A 189 -4.53 -7.10 5.23
N GLN A 190 -3.60 -7.81 4.57
CA GLN A 190 -3.70 -8.19 3.16
C GLN A 190 -4.26 -9.61 2.95
N ARG A 191 -4.16 -10.50 3.95
CA ARG A 191 -4.95 -11.73 3.98
C ARG A 191 -6.37 -11.37 4.38
N GLY A 192 -7.23 -11.17 3.38
CA GLY A 192 -8.68 -11.09 3.60
C GLY A 192 -9.14 -12.20 4.55
N LEU A 193 -10.15 -11.88 5.37
CA LEU A 193 -10.67 -12.80 6.39
C LEU A 193 -10.82 -14.21 5.82
N PRO A 194 -10.26 -15.25 6.47
CA PRO A 194 -10.33 -16.60 5.95
C PRO A 194 -11.79 -17.02 5.72
N VAL A 195 -12.09 -17.62 4.57
CA VAL A 195 -13.47 -18.03 4.20
C VAL A 195 -14.10 -18.94 5.27
N TRP A 196 -13.29 -19.73 5.98
CA TRP A 196 -13.75 -20.57 7.08
C TRP A 196 -14.31 -19.76 8.26
N ALA A 197 -13.77 -18.57 8.55
CA ALA A 197 -14.24 -17.71 9.64
C ALA A 197 -15.64 -17.15 9.34
N VAL A 198 -15.93 -16.82 8.06
CA VAL A 198 -17.27 -16.43 7.62
C VAL A 198 -18.27 -17.58 7.80
N GLY A 199 -17.85 -18.81 7.49
CA GLY A 199 -18.65 -20.01 7.73
C GLY A 199 -18.96 -20.24 9.20
N VAL A 200 -17.96 -20.11 10.09
CA VAL A 200 -18.13 -20.28 11.54
C VAL A 200 -19.09 -19.23 12.10
N ILE A 201 -18.94 -17.96 11.73
CA ILE A 201 -19.83 -16.88 12.20
C ILE A 201 -21.25 -17.06 11.66
N GLY A 202 -21.38 -17.46 10.39
CA GLY A 202 -22.66 -17.72 9.74
C GLY A 202 -23.46 -18.86 10.38
N VAL A 203 -22.79 -19.85 10.99
CA VAL A 203 -23.43 -20.97 11.70
C VAL A 203 -23.62 -20.67 13.19
N ALA A 204 -22.69 -19.97 13.83
CA ALA A 204 -22.73 -19.67 15.26
C ALA A 204 -23.89 -18.73 15.63
N ILE A 205 -24.16 -17.71 14.82
CA ILE A 205 -25.22 -16.73 15.11
C ILE A 205 -26.62 -17.38 15.11
N PRO A 206 -27.02 -18.17 14.08
CA PRO A 206 -28.30 -18.88 14.10
C PRO A 206 -28.45 -19.83 15.28
N LEU A 207 -27.39 -20.56 15.65
CA LEU A 207 -27.41 -21.48 16.78
C LEU A 207 -27.60 -20.75 18.12
N LEU A 208 -26.93 -19.62 18.30
CA LEU A 208 -27.12 -18.77 19.48
C LEU A 208 -28.55 -18.24 19.56
N VAL A 209 -29.07 -17.72 18.45
CA VAL A 209 -30.46 -17.21 18.37
C VAL A 209 -31.47 -18.32 18.67
N TYR A 210 -31.28 -19.51 18.09
CA TYR A 210 -32.12 -20.67 18.35
C TYR A 210 -32.11 -21.07 19.83
N SER A 211 -30.93 -21.14 20.44
CA SER A 211 -30.75 -21.52 21.85
C SER A 211 -31.42 -20.53 22.80
N VAL A 212 -31.30 -19.23 22.53
CA VAL A 212 -31.95 -18.18 23.32
C VAL A 212 -33.47 -18.25 23.20
N LEU A 213 -33.99 -18.49 22.00
CA LEU A 213 -35.43 -18.66 21.77
C LEU A 213 -35.99 -19.89 22.50
N GLU A 214 -35.27 -21.02 22.46
CA GLU A 214 -35.68 -22.23 23.16
C GLU A 214 -35.72 -22.02 24.68
N TYR A 215 -34.72 -21.34 25.23
CA TYR A 215 -34.68 -20.99 26.66
C TYR A 215 -35.83 -20.06 27.06
N PHE A 216 -36.15 -19.08 26.23
CA PHE A 216 -37.25 -18.15 26.48
C PHE A 216 -38.63 -18.84 26.41
N MET A 217 -38.79 -19.82 25.52
CA MET A 217 -40.03 -20.60 25.38
C MET A 217 -40.25 -21.55 26.57
N GLN A 218 -39.20 -22.23 27.05
CA GLN A 218 -39.32 -23.13 28.22
C GLN A 218 -39.74 -22.37 29.50
N GLY A 219 -39.32 -21.11 29.65
CA GLY A 219 -39.77 -20.24 30.73
C GLY A 219 -41.30 -20.04 30.72
N GLN A 220 -41.87 -19.72 29.56
CA GLN A 220 -43.30 -19.44 29.44
C GLN A 220 -44.18 -20.69 29.59
N VAL A 221 -43.73 -21.84 29.09
CA VAL A 221 -44.49 -23.11 29.21
C VAL A 221 -44.58 -23.56 30.67
N THR A 222 -43.51 -23.37 31.45
CA THR A 222 -43.47 -23.79 32.86
C THR A 222 -44.37 -22.92 33.74
N ASP A 223 -44.42 -21.61 33.47
CA ASP A 223 -45.30 -20.68 34.18
C ASP A 223 -46.78 -20.96 33.92
N LEU A 224 -47.15 -21.33 32.69
CA LEU A 224 -48.53 -21.68 32.33
C LEU A 224 -49.00 -22.99 33.00
N LEU A 225 -48.13 -24.00 33.11
CA LEU A 225 -48.46 -25.25 33.81
C LEU A 225 -48.63 -25.03 35.32
N ASN A 226 -47.83 -24.14 35.92
CA ASN A 226 -47.97 -23.76 37.32
C ASN A 226 -49.27 -22.98 37.58
N GLN A 227 -49.68 -22.08 36.69
CA GLN A 227 -50.96 -21.37 36.81
C GLN A 227 -52.16 -22.32 36.68
N LEU A 228 -52.12 -23.27 35.73
CA LEU A 228 -53.21 -24.25 35.55
C LEU A 228 -53.31 -25.22 36.73
N THR A 229 -52.20 -25.66 37.30
CA THR A 229 -52.21 -26.50 38.53
C THR A 229 -52.71 -25.72 39.74
N GLN A 230 -52.38 -24.43 39.84
CA GLN A 230 -52.86 -23.58 40.93
C GLN A 230 -54.38 -23.32 40.84
N ILE A 231 -54.93 -23.02 39.66
CA ILE A 231 -56.38 -22.85 39.45
C ILE A 231 -57.14 -24.15 39.73
N ARG A 232 -56.62 -25.30 39.26
CA ARG A 232 -57.23 -26.60 39.54
C ARG A 232 -57.26 -26.92 41.04
N SER A 233 -56.19 -26.61 41.77
CA SER A 233 -56.13 -26.83 43.23
C SER A 233 -57.01 -25.89 44.05
N GLY A 234 -57.38 -24.72 43.51
CA GLY A 234 -58.28 -23.77 44.14
C GLY A 234 -59.77 -24.06 43.89
N ALA A 235 -60.10 -24.84 42.85
CA ALA A 235 -61.48 -25.20 42.51
C ALA A 235 -62.01 -26.46 43.23
N ASP A 236 -61.13 -27.21 43.91
CA ASP A 236 -61.46 -28.47 44.64
C ASP A 236 -61.59 -28.26 46.17
N ARG A 237 -61.72 -26.99 46.63
CA ARG A 237 -62.04 -26.61 48.02
C ARG A 237 -63.38 -25.88 48.07
#